data_AF-A0A0F9XJ55-F1
#
_entry.id   AF-A0A0F9XJ55-F1
#
_cell.length_a   1.000
_cell.length_b   1.000
_cell.length_c   1.000
_cell.angle_alpha   90.00
_cell.angle_beta   90.00
_cell.angle_gamma   90.00
#
_symmetry.space_group_name_H-M   'P 1'
#
loop_
_entity.id
_entity.type
_entity.pdbx_description
1 polymer ?
#
loop_
_entity_poly.entity_id
_entity_poly.type
_entity_poly.pdbx_seq_one_letter_code
_entity_poly.pdbx_strand_id
1 'polypeptide(L)'
;MTATVYLLLAVTLCGLAFWVWSRRSPLHNAAHGALVASLVGLFLAAASTLMILVAQWGLTGDVLAHAQRMLGLAAQHLSMPLIGLAALFLARGLAWNPSIWGKIILGGMAFFELSRYLDVQQAYHWLVNMTGLGALLIAGLLNSKEDRRVLILCLVAVASVLAPALIHPGLPLAGLYTATHHASWLIPGFVASGLAVGLLAEQAHNSTISLDQNLTNNP
;
A
#
# COMPACT_ATOMS: atom_id res chain seq x y z
N MET A 1 4.79 18.88 -17.35
CA MET A 1 4.56 19.01 -15.89
C MET A 1 4.07 17.71 -15.23
N THR A 2 3.32 16.85 -15.92
CA THR A 2 2.90 15.54 -15.38
C THR A 2 4.07 14.55 -15.26
N ALA A 3 4.97 14.48 -16.25
CA ALA A 3 6.13 13.58 -16.23
C ALA A 3 7.03 13.74 -14.99
N THR A 4 7.28 14.98 -14.57
CA THR A 4 8.09 15.26 -13.38
C THR A 4 7.43 14.75 -12.10
N VAL A 5 6.09 14.83 -11.99
CA VAL A 5 5.34 14.30 -10.85
C VAL A 5 5.42 12.78 -10.81
N TYR A 6 5.28 12.11 -11.97
CA TYR A 6 5.41 10.65 -12.06
C TYR A 6 6.82 10.16 -11.78
N LEU A 7 7.84 10.89 -12.23
CA LEU A 7 9.24 10.60 -11.89
C LEU A 7 9.46 10.72 -10.38
N LEU A 8 8.98 11.80 -9.76
CA LEU A 8 9.13 12.03 -8.32
C LEU A 8 8.38 10.95 -7.52
N LEU A 9 7.17 10.58 -7.94
CA LEU A 9 6.39 9.50 -7.34
C LEU A 9 7.11 8.15 -7.46
N ALA A 10 7.62 7.80 -8.65
CA ALA A 10 8.34 6.55 -8.88
C ALA A 10 9.61 6.46 -8.01
N VAL A 11 10.42 7.53 -7.99
CA VAL A 11 11.63 7.61 -7.15
C VAL A 11 11.28 7.49 -5.67
N THR A 12 10.21 8.17 -5.23
CA THR A 12 9.75 8.12 -3.84
C THR A 12 9.30 6.72 -3.45
N LEU A 13 8.52 6.06 -4.30
CA LEU A 13 8.05 4.69 -4.07
C LEU A 13 9.20 3.68 -4.07
N CYS A 14 10.15 3.81 -4.98
CA CYS A 14 11.36 2.98 -5.00
C CYS A 14 12.23 3.21 -3.76
N GLY A 15 12.42 4.47 -3.36
CA GLY A 15 13.16 4.83 -2.14
C GLY A 15 12.51 4.28 -0.88
N LEU A 16 11.18 4.39 -0.76
CA LEU A 16 10.41 3.80 0.33
C LEU A 16 10.49 2.27 0.32
N ALA A 17 10.32 1.63 -0.83
CA ALA A 17 10.44 0.18 -0.95
C ALA A 17 11.84 -0.29 -0.54
N PHE A 18 12.89 0.40 -0.97
CA PHE A 18 14.27 0.11 -0.57
C PHE A 18 14.49 0.31 0.93
N TRP A 19 13.97 1.40 1.50
CA TRP A 19 14.07 1.69 2.93
C TRP A 19 13.33 0.64 3.77
N VAL A 20 12.08 0.31 3.42
CA VAL A 20 11.29 -0.76 4.08
C VAL A 20 12.00 -2.12 3.93
N TRP A 21 12.56 -2.41 2.76
CA TRP A 21 13.32 -3.63 2.51
C TRP A 21 14.56 -3.74 3.40
N SER A 22 15.30 -2.65 3.60
CA SER A 22 16.46 -2.64 4.48
C SER A 22 16.13 -3.01 5.93
N ARG A 23 14.89 -2.73 6.36
CA ARG A 23 14.38 -3.03 7.70
C ARG A 23 13.91 -4.48 7.88
N ARG A 24 13.88 -5.31 6.82
CA ARG A 24 13.42 -6.70 6.89
C ARG A 24 14.30 -7.63 7.76
N SER A 25 15.58 -7.29 7.90
CA SER A 25 16.65 -8.25 8.27
C SER A 25 16.68 -8.75 9.72
N PRO A 26 16.09 -8.08 10.73
CA PRO A 26 16.04 -8.60 12.11
C PRO A 26 14.66 -9.09 12.57
N LEU A 27 13.66 -9.18 11.68
CA LEU A 27 12.27 -9.38 12.10
C LEU A 27 11.83 -10.85 12.18
N HIS A 28 10.97 -11.14 13.15
CA HIS A 28 10.34 -12.46 13.34
C HIS A 28 9.52 -12.88 12.10
N ASN A 29 9.44 -14.20 11.83
CA ASN A 29 8.76 -14.77 10.66
C ASN A 29 7.31 -14.25 10.46
N ALA A 30 6.62 -13.94 11.57
CA ALA A 30 5.27 -13.40 11.59
C ALA A 30 5.14 -12.01 10.93
N ALA A 31 6.07 -11.09 11.23
CA ALA A 31 6.07 -9.72 10.73
C ALA A 31 6.66 -9.61 9.31
N HIS A 32 7.51 -10.58 8.94
CA HIS A 32 8.13 -10.63 7.62
C HIS A 32 7.11 -10.71 6.48
N GLY A 33 6.05 -11.54 6.62
CA GLY A 33 5.04 -11.68 5.58
C GLY A 33 4.21 -10.40 5.35
N ALA A 34 3.88 -9.66 6.42
CA ALA A 34 3.18 -8.38 6.31
C ALA A 34 4.05 -7.32 5.62
N LEU A 35 5.34 -7.27 5.94
CA LEU A 35 6.28 -6.39 5.25
C LEU A 35 6.41 -6.71 3.77
N VAL A 36 6.55 -7.99 3.42
CA VAL A 36 6.58 -8.41 2.02
C VAL A 36 5.29 -8.01 1.30
N ALA A 37 4.12 -8.14 1.94
CA ALA A 37 2.85 -7.68 1.36
C ALA A 37 2.84 -6.16 1.10
N SER A 38 3.33 -5.37 2.05
CA SER A 38 3.45 -3.91 1.86
C SER A 38 4.42 -3.54 0.74
N LEU A 39 5.54 -4.26 0.62
CA LEU A 39 6.54 -4.08 -0.44
C LEU A 39 5.97 -4.41 -1.82
N VAL A 40 5.17 -5.47 -1.93
CA VAL A 40 4.45 -5.80 -3.17
C VAL A 40 3.49 -4.67 -3.54
N GLY A 41 2.73 -4.13 -2.58
CA GLY A 41 1.84 -3.00 -2.81
C GLY A 41 2.57 -1.75 -3.32
N LEU A 42 3.71 -1.41 -2.69
CA LEU A 42 4.57 -0.30 -3.11
C LEU A 42 5.22 -0.55 -4.48
N PHE A 43 5.68 -1.77 -4.74
CA PHE A 43 6.31 -2.13 -6.01
C PHE A 43 5.32 -2.10 -7.17
N LEU A 44 4.08 -2.57 -6.97
CA LEU A 44 3.02 -2.46 -7.98
C LEU A 44 2.78 -0.99 -8.35
N ALA A 45 2.65 -0.11 -7.35
CA ALA A 45 2.49 1.32 -7.58
C ALA A 45 3.72 1.91 -8.30
N ALA A 46 4.94 1.57 -7.86
CA ALA A 46 6.17 2.05 -8.46
C ALA A 46 6.28 1.63 -9.94
N ALA A 47 6.06 0.36 -10.22
CA ALA A 47 6.16 -0.20 -11.56
C ALA A 47 5.08 0.38 -12.50
N SER A 48 3.86 0.58 -12.01
CA SER A 48 2.80 1.27 -12.76
C SER A 48 3.21 2.72 -13.12
N THR A 49 3.74 3.48 -12.14
CA THR A 49 4.16 4.87 -12.37
C THR A 49 5.34 4.99 -13.33
N LEU A 50 6.27 4.03 -13.28
CA LEU A 50 7.39 3.93 -14.20
C LEU A 50 6.90 3.65 -15.62
N MET A 51 5.93 2.75 -15.80
CA MET A 51 5.34 2.48 -17.12
C MET A 51 4.63 3.72 -17.71
N ILE A 52 3.93 4.49 -16.88
CA ILE A 52 3.33 5.77 -17.30
C ILE A 52 4.42 6.76 -17.73
N LEU A 53 5.54 6.83 -17.00
CA LEU A 53 6.66 7.71 -17.34
C LEU A 53 7.31 7.31 -18.68
N VAL A 54 7.56 6.01 -18.89
CA VAL A 54 8.12 5.49 -20.15
C VAL A 54 7.19 5.80 -21.33
N ALA A 55 5.88 5.62 -21.16
CA ALA A 55 4.89 5.98 -22.19
C ALA A 55 4.89 7.49 -22.51
N GLN A 56 5.07 8.35 -21.50
CA GLN A 56 5.18 9.80 -21.71
C GLN A 56 6.46 10.23 -22.43
N TRP A 57 7.53 9.42 -22.38
CA TRP A 57 8.77 9.65 -23.13
C TRP A 57 8.72 9.14 -24.57
N GLY A 58 7.55 8.69 -25.06
CA GLY A 58 7.36 8.28 -26.45
C GLY A 58 7.87 6.87 -26.77
N LEU A 59 8.30 6.12 -25.76
CA LEU A 59 8.52 4.68 -25.87
C LEU A 59 7.14 4.00 -25.82
N THR A 60 6.47 3.92 -26.97
CA THR A 60 5.15 3.29 -27.10
C THR A 60 5.22 2.11 -28.06
N GLY A 61 4.87 0.93 -27.58
CA GLY A 61 4.64 -0.26 -28.39
C GLY A 61 3.43 -1.02 -27.84
N ASP A 62 2.75 -1.80 -28.68
CA ASP A 62 1.50 -2.48 -28.28
C ASP A 62 1.66 -3.37 -27.04
N VAL A 63 2.78 -4.09 -26.96
CA VAL A 63 3.12 -4.93 -25.79
C VAL A 63 3.28 -4.08 -24.53
N LEU A 64 3.91 -2.91 -24.65
CA LEU A 64 4.17 -2.02 -23.53
C LEU A 64 2.88 -1.32 -23.07
N ALA A 65 2.01 -0.91 -24.00
CA ALA A 65 0.70 -0.36 -23.69
C ALA A 65 -0.20 -1.39 -22.98
N HIS A 66 -0.14 -2.66 -23.41
CA HIS A 66 -0.87 -3.74 -22.75
C HIS A 66 -0.33 -3.99 -21.33
N ALA A 67 0.99 -4.08 -21.17
CA ALA A 67 1.64 -4.24 -19.86
C ALA A 67 1.31 -3.07 -18.91
N GLN A 68 1.35 -1.83 -19.40
CA GLN A 68 0.98 -0.64 -18.64
C GLN A 68 -0.48 -0.68 -18.18
N ARG A 69 -1.40 -1.13 -19.05
CA ARG A 69 -2.80 -1.30 -18.70
C ARG A 69 -3.00 -2.36 -17.61
N MET A 70 -2.41 -3.55 -17.77
CA MET A 70 -2.53 -4.63 -16.79
C MET A 70 -1.93 -4.23 -15.43
N LEU A 71 -0.74 -3.62 -15.45
CA LEU A 71 -0.03 -3.22 -14.25
C LEU A 71 -0.71 -2.05 -13.53
N GLY A 72 -1.23 -1.06 -14.28
CA GLY A 72 -2.01 0.04 -13.72
C GLY A 72 -3.32 -0.42 -13.09
N LEU A 73 -4.00 -1.41 -13.70
CA LEU A 73 -5.17 -2.05 -13.08
C LEU A 73 -4.78 -2.80 -11.80
N ALA A 74 -3.73 -3.62 -11.84
CA ALA A 74 -3.26 -4.32 -10.66
C ALA A 74 -2.90 -3.36 -9.51
N ALA A 75 -2.19 -2.27 -9.81
CA ALA A 75 -1.80 -1.26 -8.83
C ALA A 75 -3.02 -0.58 -8.19
N GLN A 76 -4.03 -0.20 -8.97
CA GLN A 76 -5.27 0.39 -8.43
C GLN A 76 -6.05 -0.55 -7.51
N HIS A 77 -6.01 -1.86 -7.78
CA HIS A 77 -6.79 -2.85 -7.02
C HIS A 77 -6.06 -3.38 -5.80
N LEU A 78 -4.74 -3.52 -5.85
CA LEU A 78 -4.00 -4.29 -4.84
C LEU A 78 -3.09 -3.43 -3.97
N SER A 79 -2.63 -2.26 -4.42
CA SER A 79 -1.63 -1.49 -3.66
C SER A 79 -2.12 -1.06 -2.27
N MET A 80 -3.22 -0.32 -2.20
CA MET A 80 -3.78 0.16 -0.93
C MET A 80 -4.30 -0.95 -0.01
N PRO A 81 -5.06 -1.96 -0.50
CA PRO A 81 -5.50 -3.07 0.36
C PRO A 81 -4.35 -3.86 0.96
N LEU A 82 -3.29 -4.13 0.18
CA LEU A 82 -2.11 -4.84 0.70
C LEU A 82 -1.38 -4.03 1.76
N ILE A 83 -1.16 -2.74 1.52
CA ILE A 83 -0.49 -1.86 2.48
C ILE A 83 -1.34 -1.70 3.75
N GLY A 84 -2.65 -1.50 3.63
CA GLY A 84 -3.57 -1.37 4.76
C GLY A 84 -3.69 -2.63 5.60
N LEU A 85 -3.80 -3.80 4.95
CA LEU A 85 -3.82 -5.09 5.64
C LEU A 85 -2.47 -5.38 6.31
N ALA A 86 -1.35 -5.10 5.64
CA ALA A 86 -0.03 -5.25 6.23
C ALA A 86 0.11 -4.41 7.50
N ALA A 87 -0.29 -3.13 7.45
CA ALA A 87 -0.30 -2.25 8.61
C ALA A 87 -1.18 -2.80 9.73
N LEU A 88 -2.38 -3.30 9.42
CA LEU A 88 -3.28 -3.87 10.42
C LEU A 88 -2.72 -5.15 11.07
N PHE A 89 -2.06 -6.00 10.30
CA PHE A 89 -1.41 -7.21 10.79
C PHE A 89 -0.24 -6.88 11.73
N LEU A 90 0.60 -5.92 11.34
CA LEU A 90 1.70 -5.43 12.18
C LEU A 90 1.17 -4.78 13.46
N ALA A 91 0.14 -3.94 13.35
CA ALA A 91 -0.49 -3.26 14.49
C ALA A 91 -1.12 -4.23 15.50
N ARG A 92 -1.57 -5.41 15.05
CA ARG A 92 -2.13 -6.45 15.91
C ARG A 92 -1.12 -7.51 16.35
N GLY A 93 0.13 -7.45 15.88
CA GLY A 93 1.12 -8.50 16.11
C GLY A 93 0.72 -9.86 15.51
N LEU A 94 -0.10 -9.89 14.45
CA LEU A 94 -0.56 -11.13 13.84
C LEU A 94 0.50 -11.72 12.90
N ALA A 95 0.60 -13.05 12.88
CA ALA A 95 1.46 -13.75 11.94
C ALA A 95 0.85 -13.80 10.54
N TRP A 96 1.62 -13.31 9.56
CA TRP A 96 1.25 -13.41 8.16
C TRP A 96 1.63 -14.79 7.59
N ASN A 97 0.66 -15.70 7.53
CA ASN A 97 0.85 -17.03 6.94
C ASN A 97 0.74 -16.98 5.39
N PRO A 98 1.54 -17.73 4.63
CA PRO A 98 1.38 -17.91 3.17
C PRO A 98 -0.06 -18.21 2.71
N SER A 99 -0.88 -18.89 3.51
CA SER A 99 -2.29 -19.13 3.21
C SER A 99 -3.12 -17.84 3.08
N ILE A 100 -2.75 -16.79 3.82
CA ILE A 100 -3.43 -15.48 3.80
C ILE A 100 -3.28 -14.81 2.44
N TRP A 101 -2.11 -14.93 1.81
CA TRP A 101 -1.87 -14.45 0.44
C TRP A 101 -2.89 -15.01 -0.54
N GLY A 102 -3.02 -16.34 -0.57
CA GLY A 102 -3.96 -17.02 -1.44
C GLY A 102 -5.40 -16.55 -1.20
N LYS A 103 -5.82 -16.43 0.07
CA LYS A 103 -7.18 -15.98 0.43
C LYS A 103 -7.46 -14.54 -0.02
N ILE A 104 -6.50 -13.63 0.13
CA ILE A 104 -6.65 -12.24 -0.32
C ILE A 104 -6.80 -12.19 -1.85
N ILE A 105 -5.94 -12.91 -2.58
CA ILE A 105 -5.98 -12.93 -4.05
C ILE A 105 -7.28 -13.56 -4.53
N LEU A 106 -7.65 -14.73 -3.99
CA LEU A 106 -8.87 -15.46 -4.38
C LEU A 106 -10.13 -14.65 -4.07
N GLY A 107 -10.21 -14.06 -2.87
CA GLY A 107 -11.33 -13.20 -2.48
C GLY A 107 -11.41 -11.94 -3.33
N GLY A 108 -10.26 -11.32 -3.63
CA GLY A 108 -10.17 -10.19 -4.54
C GLY A 108 -10.68 -10.54 -5.94
N MET A 109 -10.26 -11.67 -6.50
CA MET A 109 -10.73 -12.16 -7.81
C MET A 109 -12.21 -12.51 -7.80
N ALA A 110 -12.69 -13.22 -6.77
CA ALA A 110 -14.10 -13.61 -6.67
C ALA A 110 -15.02 -12.37 -6.58
N PHE A 111 -14.63 -11.38 -5.79
CA PHE A 111 -15.40 -10.14 -5.68
C PHE A 111 -15.30 -9.29 -6.95
N PHE A 112 -14.14 -9.24 -7.60
CA PHE A 112 -13.99 -8.62 -8.91
C PHE A 112 -14.93 -9.25 -9.93
N GLU A 113 -14.93 -10.58 -10.03
CA GLU A 113 -15.82 -11.31 -10.93
C GLU A 113 -17.29 -11.03 -10.61
N LEU A 114 -17.68 -11.09 -9.33
CA LEU A 114 -19.05 -10.73 -8.92
C LEU A 114 -19.42 -9.30 -9.32
N SER A 115 -18.51 -8.34 -9.14
CA SER A 115 -18.74 -6.94 -9.54
C SER A 115 -18.86 -6.78 -11.05
N ARG A 116 -18.15 -7.61 -11.82
CA ARG A 116 -18.25 -7.68 -13.29
C ARG A 116 -19.59 -8.26 -13.72
N TYR A 117 -20.07 -9.31 -13.06
CA TYR A 117 -21.40 -9.89 -13.33
C TYR A 117 -22.55 -8.92 -13.02
N LEU A 118 -22.38 -8.09 -12.00
CA LEU A 118 -23.40 -7.12 -11.55
C LEU A 118 -23.26 -5.73 -12.21
N ASP A 119 -22.28 -5.54 -13.11
CA ASP A 119 -21.95 -4.26 -13.76
C ASP A 119 -21.70 -3.08 -12.78
N VAL A 120 -21.15 -3.39 -11.59
CA VAL A 120 -20.87 -2.43 -10.51
C VAL A 120 -19.37 -2.29 -10.21
N GLN A 121 -18.53 -2.34 -11.24
CA GLN A 121 -17.08 -2.28 -11.11
C GLN A 121 -16.60 -1.00 -10.39
N GLN A 122 -17.22 0.14 -10.66
CA GLN A 122 -16.87 1.40 -10.00
C GLN A 122 -17.10 1.34 -8.48
N ALA A 123 -18.20 0.72 -8.04
CA ALA A 123 -18.49 0.53 -6.62
C ALA A 123 -17.50 -0.44 -5.97
N TYR A 124 -17.09 -1.48 -6.69
CA TYR A 124 -16.03 -2.40 -6.23
C TYR A 124 -14.70 -1.68 -6.00
N HIS A 125 -14.26 -0.85 -6.95
CA HIS A 125 -13.03 -0.08 -6.79
C HIS A 125 -13.05 0.80 -5.55
N TRP A 126 -14.18 1.47 -5.28
CA TRP A 126 -14.36 2.24 -4.06
C TRP A 126 -14.30 1.36 -2.81
N LEU A 127 -15.02 0.25 -2.79
CA LEU A 127 -15.06 -0.67 -1.66
C LEU A 127 -13.66 -1.21 -1.33
N VAL A 128 -12.89 -1.63 -2.33
CA VAL A 128 -11.54 -2.16 -2.15
C VAL A 128 -10.59 -1.08 -1.60
N ASN A 129 -10.63 0.13 -2.17
CA ASN A 129 -9.80 1.22 -1.64
C ASN A 129 -10.22 1.63 -0.22
N MET A 130 -11.53 1.66 0.08
CA MET A 130 -12.04 1.96 1.41
C MET A 130 -11.67 0.88 2.44
N THR A 131 -11.67 -0.39 2.06
CA THR A 131 -11.24 -1.47 2.97
C THR A 131 -9.74 -1.35 3.28
N GLY A 132 -8.90 -1.05 2.28
CA GLY A 132 -7.47 -0.78 2.50
C GLY A 132 -7.21 0.44 3.40
N LEU A 133 -7.86 1.56 3.11
CA LEU A 133 -7.73 2.79 3.91
C LEU A 133 -8.32 2.63 5.32
N GLY A 134 -9.43 1.92 5.46
CA GLY A 134 -10.04 1.58 6.74
C GLY A 134 -9.12 0.70 7.59
N ALA A 135 -8.49 -0.32 6.99
CA ALA A 135 -7.51 -1.15 7.67
C ALA A 135 -6.31 -0.32 8.16
N LEU A 136 -5.84 0.63 7.35
CA LEU A 136 -4.76 1.54 7.72
C LEU A 136 -5.15 2.48 8.87
N LEU A 137 -6.37 3.04 8.86
CA LEU A 137 -6.89 3.85 9.97
C LEU A 137 -7.03 3.05 11.26
N ILE A 138 -7.59 1.83 11.18
CA ILE A 138 -7.72 0.95 12.32
C ILE A 138 -6.33 0.63 12.90
N ALA A 139 -5.34 0.35 12.05
CA ALA A 139 -3.96 0.13 12.49
C ALA A 139 -3.38 1.33 13.27
N GLY A 140 -3.64 2.55 12.79
CA GLY A 140 -3.23 3.78 13.45
C GLY A 140 -3.98 4.04 14.76
N LEU A 141 -5.28 3.72 14.82
CA LEU A 141 -6.09 3.86 16.04
C LEU A 141 -5.66 2.87 17.12
N LEU A 142 -5.35 1.63 16.75
CA LEU A 142 -4.85 0.61 17.67
C LEU A 142 -3.53 1.03 18.32
N ASN A 143 -2.62 1.63 17.54
CA ASN A 143 -1.33 2.12 18.04
C ASN A 143 -1.35 3.55 18.58
N SER A 144 -2.53 4.18 18.69
CA SER A 144 -2.66 5.58 19.11
C SER A 144 -2.10 5.86 20.51
N LYS A 145 -2.14 4.85 21.40
CA LYS A 145 -1.63 4.95 22.77
C LYS A 145 -0.11 4.76 22.87
N GLU A 146 0.48 3.97 21.97
CA GLU A 146 1.90 3.66 21.96
C GLU A 146 2.68 4.71 21.16
N ASP A 147 2.20 5.07 19.96
CA ASP A 147 2.80 6.09 19.14
C ASP A 147 1.78 6.86 18.29
N ARG A 148 1.52 8.10 18.71
CA ARG A 148 0.63 9.03 18.00
C ARG A 148 1.12 9.38 16.59
N ARG A 149 2.41 9.19 16.28
CA ARG A 149 2.97 9.43 14.94
C ARG A 149 2.36 8.49 13.92
N VAL A 150 2.15 7.22 14.28
CA VAL A 150 1.53 6.22 13.38
C VAL A 150 0.12 6.65 13.01
N LEU A 151 -0.68 7.12 13.98
CA LEU A 151 -2.02 7.64 13.73
C LEU A 151 -2.00 8.84 12.77
N ILE A 152 -1.10 9.80 13.00
CA ILE A 152 -0.97 10.99 12.13
C ILE A 152 -0.61 10.56 10.71
N LEU A 153 0.33 9.62 10.54
CA LEU A 153 0.72 9.10 9.23
C LEU A 153 -0.45 8.37 8.54
N CYS A 154 -1.22 7.56 9.26
CA CYS A 154 -2.40 6.91 8.70
C CYS A 154 -3.46 7.93 8.26
N LEU A 155 -3.70 8.99 9.05
CA LEU A 155 -4.62 10.07 8.69
C LEU A 155 -4.15 10.84 7.45
N VAL A 156 -2.86 11.19 7.38
CA VAL A 156 -2.26 11.84 6.20
C VAL A 156 -2.38 10.94 4.98
N ALA A 157 -2.14 9.64 5.12
CA ALA A 157 -2.28 8.67 4.03
C ALA A 157 -3.70 8.66 3.47
N VAL A 158 -4.70 8.54 4.36
CA VAL A 158 -6.12 8.51 3.99
C VAL A 158 -6.57 9.81 3.35
N ALA A 159 -6.25 10.95 3.98
CA ALA A 159 -6.61 12.26 3.46
C ALA A 159 -6.00 12.51 2.07
N SER A 160 -4.73 12.15 1.87
CA SER A 160 -4.02 12.35 0.61
C SER A 160 -4.56 11.46 -0.52
N VAL A 161 -4.94 10.23 -0.21
CA VAL A 161 -5.50 9.29 -1.20
C VAL A 161 -6.94 9.65 -1.57
N LEU A 162 -7.74 10.12 -0.61
CA LEU A 162 -9.13 10.50 -0.83
C LEU A 162 -9.30 11.89 -1.44
N ALA A 163 -8.38 12.83 -1.17
CA ALA A 163 -8.51 14.21 -1.63
C ALA A 163 -8.78 14.33 -3.15
N PRO A 164 -8.06 13.64 -4.05
CA PRO A 164 -8.36 13.67 -5.48
C PRO A 164 -9.77 13.20 -5.82
N ALA A 165 -10.26 12.15 -5.15
CA ALA A 165 -11.57 11.56 -5.40
C ALA A 165 -12.73 12.39 -4.82
N LEU A 166 -12.45 13.24 -3.82
CA LEU A 166 -13.41 14.18 -3.23
C LEU A 166 -13.50 15.48 -4.05
N ILE A 167 -12.38 15.94 -4.60
CA ILE A 167 -12.33 17.19 -5.39
C ILE A 167 -12.81 16.94 -6.82
N HIS A 168 -12.53 15.77 -7.38
CA HIS A 168 -12.96 15.39 -8.72
C HIS A 168 -13.69 14.05 -8.68
N PRO A 169 -14.88 13.93 -9.30
CA PRO A 169 -15.63 12.66 -9.35
C PRO A 169 -14.82 11.64 -10.16
N GLY A 170 -14.07 10.80 -9.45
CA GLY A 170 -13.13 9.84 -10.02
C GLY A 170 -12.80 8.75 -9.03
N LEU A 171 -12.09 7.71 -9.51
CA LEU A 171 -11.64 6.62 -8.67
C LEU A 171 -10.44 7.06 -7.81
N PRO A 172 -10.38 6.67 -6.52
CA PRO A 172 -9.15 6.76 -5.77
C PRO A 172 -8.06 5.96 -6.50
N LEU A 173 -6.84 6.50 -6.55
CA LEU A 173 -5.69 5.92 -7.29
C LEU A 173 -5.81 5.93 -8.83
N ALA A 174 -6.75 6.65 -9.43
CA ALA A 174 -6.82 6.78 -10.90
C ALA A 174 -5.49 7.24 -11.54
N GLY A 175 -4.68 8.00 -10.79
CA GLY A 175 -3.34 8.43 -11.18
C GLY A 175 -2.32 7.30 -11.40
N LEU A 176 -2.57 6.08 -10.91
CA LEU A 176 -1.74 4.90 -11.20
C LEU A 176 -2.12 4.20 -12.52
N TYR A 177 -3.20 4.60 -13.15
CA TYR A 177 -3.66 3.97 -14.40
C TYR A 177 -3.59 4.93 -15.57
N THR A 178 -3.94 6.19 -15.34
CA THR A 178 -3.92 7.25 -16.34
C THR A 178 -3.13 8.44 -15.85
N ALA A 179 -2.41 9.07 -16.77
CA ALA A 179 -1.66 10.29 -16.49
C ALA A 179 -2.64 11.39 -16.07
N THR A 180 -2.58 11.83 -14.82
CA THR A 180 -3.48 12.84 -14.26
C THR A 180 -2.71 13.92 -13.52
N HIS A 181 -3.25 15.15 -13.55
CA HIS A 181 -2.66 16.29 -12.84
C HIS A 181 -2.74 16.16 -11.31
N HIS A 182 -3.68 15.34 -10.81
CA HIS A 182 -3.89 15.12 -9.37
C HIS A 182 -2.99 14.02 -8.79
N ALA A 183 -2.11 13.41 -9.59
CA ALA A 183 -1.19 12.38 -9.12
C ALA A 183 -0.23 12.88 -8.02
N SER A 184 0.00 14.19 -7.91
CA SER A 184 0.83 14.80 -6.86
C SER A 184 0.32 14.50 -5.45
N TRP A 185 -0.99 14.35 -5.27
CA TRP A 185 -1.62 14.00 -4.00
C TRP A 185 -1.33 12.57 -3.55
N LEU A 186 -0.99 11.68 -4.49
CA LEU A 186 -0.63 10.30 -4.14
C LEU A 186 0.73 10.22 -3.45
N ILE A 187 1.64 11.17 -3.70
CA ILE A 187 2.98 11.20 -3.11
C ILE A 187 2.91 11.21 -1.57
N PRO A 188 2.28 12.22 -0.91
CA PRO A 188 2.18 12.21 0.55
C PRO A 188 1.37 11.01 1.07
N GLY A 189 0.41 10.50 0.27
CA GLY A 189 -0.36 9.31 0.60
C GLY A 189 0.51 8.06 0.75
N PHE A 190 1.30 7.76 -0.27
CA PHE A 190 2.19 6.60 -0.27
C PHE A 190 3.36 6.77 0.70
N VAL A 191 3.93 7.98 0.84
CA VAL A 191 4.97 8.27 1.84
C VAL A 191 4.46 8.00 3.24
N ALA A 192 3.31 8.55 3.60
CA ALA A 192 2.76 8.37 4.93
C ALA A 192 2.43 6.89 5.22
N SER A 193 1.88 6.18 4.23
CA SER A 193 1.59 4.75 4.36
C SER A 193 2.86 3.89 4.51
N GLY A 194 3.91 4.15 3.74
CA GLY A 194 5.20 3.44 3.83
C GLY A 194 5.92 3.71 5.15
N LEU A 195 5.89 4.97 5.63
CA LEU A 195 6.44 5.33 6.95
C LEU A 195 5.65 4.68 8.09
N ALA A 196 4.31 4.67 8.01
CA ALA A 196 3.47 4.01 9.01
C ALA A 196 3.80 2.53 9.13
N VAL A 197 3.90 1.81 8.00
CA VAL A 197 4.30 0.40 7.98
C VAL A 197 5.71 0.19 8.54
N GLY A 198 6.67 1.05 8.17
CA GLY A 198 8.04 0.96 8.65
C GLY A 198 8.18 1.19 10.16
N LEU A 199 7.38 2.10 10.74
CA LEU A 199 7.33 2.32 12.19
C LEU A 199 6.64 1.17 12.91
N LEU A 200 5.52 0.66 12.38
CA LEU A 200 4.83 -0.50 12.93
C LEU A 200 5.70 -1.76 12.94
N ALA A 201 6.53 -1.95 11.90
CA ALA A 201 7.50 -3.04 11.86
C ALA A 201 8.57 -2.90 12.95
N GLU A 202 9.07 -1.67 13.18
CA GLU A 202 10.06 -1.40 14.23
C GLU A 202 9.48 -1.59 15.64
N GLN A 203 8.23 -1.19 15.86
CA GLN A 203 7.50 -1.43 17.12
C GLN A 203 7.29 -2.92 17.38
N ALA A 204 6.84 -3.66 16.37
CA ALA A 204 6.67 -5.11 16.47
C ALA A 204 8.01 -5.79 16.87
N HIS A 205 9.13 -5.34 16.31
CA HIS A 205 10.45 -5.84 16.70
C HIS A 205 10.80 -5.52 18.16
N ASN A 206 10.65 -4.26 18.59
CA ASN A 206 11.01 -3.84 19.94
C ASN A 206 10.17 -4.54 21.02
N SER A 207 8.89 -4.79 20.75
CA SER A 207 8.02 -5.51 21.67
C SER A 207 8.51 -6.95 21.94
N THR A 208 9.03 -7.63 20.91
CA THR A 208 9.54 -9.01 21.05
C THR A 208 10.84 -9.08 21.87
N ILE A 209 11.77 -8.14 21.65
CA ILE A 209 13.02 -8.09 22.44
C ILE A 209 12.71 -7.91 23.93
N SER A 210 11.73 -7.07 24.26
CA SER A 210 11.35 -6.84 25.66
C SER A 210 10.76 -8.08 26.35
N LEU A 211 10.05 -8.93 25.59
CA LEU A 211 9.48 -10.18 26.10
C LEU A 211 10.57 -11.22 26.38
N ASP A 212 11.50 -11.42 25.44
CA ASP A 212 12.61 -12.36 25.61
C ASP A 212 13.51 -11.96 26.80
N GLN A 213 13.81 -10.67 26.96
CA GLN A 213 14.58 -10.18 28.09
C GLN A 213 13.89 -10.42 29.44
N ASN A 214 12.57 -10.23 29.52
CA ASN A 214 11.82 -10.50 30.75
C ASN A 214 11.79 -12.00 31.11
N LEU A 215 11.76 -12.89 30.11
CA LEU A 215 11.83 -14.34 30.33
C LEU A 215 13.21 -14.79 30.81
N THR A 216 14.28 -14.12 30.38
CA THR A 216 15.65 -14.43 30.84
C THR A 216 16.00 -13.88 32.22
N ASN A 217 15.33 -12.80 32.64
CA ASN A 217 15.62 -12.10 33.91
C ASN A 217 14.73 -12.57 35.09
N ASN A 218 13.79 -13.48 34.86
CA ASN A 218 12.91 -14.04 35.89
C ASN A 218 13.04 -15.59 35.90
N PRO A 219 14.08 -16.14 36.55
CA PRO A 219 14.26 -17.59 36.71
C PRO A 219 13.27 -18.21 37.69
#